data_AF-A0A1I7H2W7-F1
#
_entry.id   AF-A0A1I7H2W7-F1
#
_cell.length_a   1.000
_cell.length_b   1.000
_cell.length_c   1.000
_cell.angle_alpha   90.00
_cell.angle_beta   90.00
_cell.angle_gamma   90.00
#
_symmetry.space_group_name_H-M   'P 1'
#
loop_
_entity.id
_entity.type
_entity.pdbx_description
1 polymer ?
#
loop_
_entity_poly.entity_id
_entity_poly.type
_entity_poly.pdbx_seq_one_letter_code
_entity_poly.pdbx_strand_id
1 'polypeptide(L)' 'MQSRRTFRIVMTIACFFFAGLNAYRIWTGEYESLDVFILVVFLVFGSIYLFILFRKDKPQ' A
#
# COMPACT_ATOMS: atom_id res chain seq x y z
N MET A 1 3.96 17.95 14.85
CA MET A 1 4.25 17.37 13.51
C MET A 1 4.36 15.83 13.49
N GLN A 2 3.91 15.10 14.53
CA GLN A 2 4.01 13.62 14.62
C GLN A 2 2.84 12.88 13.95
N SER A 3 1.64 13.50 13.92
CA SER A 3 0.42 12.97 13.28
C SER A 3 0.59 12.59 11.79
N ARG A 4 1.42 13.31 11.03
CA ARG A 4 1.67 12.99 9.62
C ARG A 4 2.45 11.68 9.43
N ARG A 5 3.28 11.27 10.40
CA ARG A 5 4.06 10.02 10.31
C ARG A 5 3.19 8.82 10.65
N THR A 6 2.38 8.92 11.71
CA THR A 6 1.38 7.90 12.08
C THR A 6 0.36 7.70 10.97
N PHE A 7 -0.16 8.78 10.39
CA PHE A 7 -1.10 8.71 9.26
C PHE A 7 -0.50 7.96 8.05
N ARG A 8 0.77 8.24 7.71
CA ARG A 8 1.48 7.53 6.62
C ARG A 8 1.60 6.04 6.89
N ILE A 9 1.96 5.65 8.11
CA ILE A 9 2.12 4.24 8.49
C ILE A 9 0.76 3.52 8.42
N VAL A 10 -0.29 4.11 8.98
CA VAL A 10 -1.65 3.54 8.93
C VAL A 10 -2.12 3.41 7.49
N MET A 11 -1.85 4.41 6.63
CA MET A 11 -2.21 4.38 5.23
C MET A 11 -1.43 3.32 4.44
N THR A 12 -0.12 3.16 4.71
CA THR A 12 0.69 2.07 4.15
C THR A 12 0.12 0.71 4.55
N ILE A 13 -0.17 0.50 5.83
CA ILE A 13 -0.75 -0.76 6.33
C ILE A 13 -2.08 -1.05 5.65
N ALA A 14 -2.97 -0.06 5.55
CA ALA A 14 -4.24 -0.21 4.86
C ALA A 14 -4.05 -0.56 3.37
N CYS A 15 -3.13 0.12 2.66
CA CYS A 15 -2.84 -0.17 1.26
C CYS A 15 -2.34 -1.61 1.06
N PHE A 16 -1.43 -2.08 1.93
CA PHE A 16 -0.93 -3.46 1.87
C PHE A 16 -2.01 -4.49 2.21
N PHE A 17 -2.90 -4.19 3.17
CA PHE A 17 -3.98 -5.09 3.54
C PHE A 17 -5.01 -5.25 2.40
N PHE A 18 -5.41 -4.14 1.77
CA PHE A 18 -6.29 -4.16 0.61
C PHE A 18 -5.62 -4.80 -0.60
N ALA A 19 -4.35 -4.50 -0.87
CA ALA A 19 -3.60 -5.17 -1.94
C ALA A 19 -3.51 -6.69 -1.70
N GLY A 20 -3.26 -7.13 -0.46
CA GLY A 20 -3.24 -8.55 -0.10
C GLY A 20 -4.59 -9.25 -0.30
N LEU A 21 -5.70 -8.59 0.07
CA LEU A 21 -7.05 -9.13 -0.17
C LEU A 21 -7.36 -9.26 -1.66
N ASN A 22 -7.01 -8.26 -2.47
CA ASN A 22 -7.19 -8.33 -3.93
C ASN A 22 -6.27 -9.39 -4.55
N ALA A 23 -5.02 -9.51 -4.09
CA ALA A 23 -4.10 -10.56 -4.54
C ALA A 23 -4.64 -11.96 -4.23
N TYR A 24 -5.26 -12.14 -3.07
CA TYR A 24 -5.91 -13.39 -2.70
C TYR A 24 -7.09 -13.72 -3.61
N ARG A 25 -7.94 -12.74 -3.95
CA ARG A 25 -9.04 -12.91 -4.92
C ARG A 25 -8.55 -13.30 -6.31
N ILE A 26 -7.47 -12.67 -6.77
CA ILE A 26 -6.81 -13.01 -8.04
C ILE A 26 -6.27 -14.44 -7.99
N TRP A 27 -5.66 -14.84 -6.87
CA TRP A 27 -5.17 -16.20 -6.69
C TRP A 27 -6.31 -17.23 -6.74
N THR A 28 -7.44 -16.95 -6.08
CA THR A 28 -8.60 -17.85 -6.06
C THR A 28 -9.33 -17.92 -7.41
N GLY A 29 -8.95 -17.09 -8.39
CA GLY A 29 -9.51 -17.10 -9.74
C GLY A 29 -10.83 -16.32 -9.90
N GLU A 30 -11.42 -15.87 -8.80
CA GLU A 30 -12.59 -14.99 -8.77
C GLU A 30 -12.14 -13.52 -8.63
N TYR A 31 -11.62 -12.96 -9.72
CA TYR A 31 -11.23 -11.55 -9.76
C TYR A 31 -11.85 -10.83 -10.94
N GLU A 32 -12.21 -9.58 -10.72
CA GLU A 32 -12.56 -8.68 -11.80
C GLU A 32 -11.36 -7.85 -12.23
N SER A 33 -11.42 -7.30 -13.45
CA SER A 33 -10.45 -6.32 -13.97
C SER A 33 -10.24 -5.14 -12.99
N LEU A 34 -11.28 -4.81 -12.21
CA LEU A 34 -11.25 -3.81 -11.15
C LEU A 34 -10.34 -4.20 -9.97
N ASP A 35 -10.34 -5.46 -9.52
CA ASP A 35 -9.49 -5.91 -8.41
C ASP A 35 -8.01 -5.80 -8.79
N VAL A 36 -7.67 -6.11 -10.06
CA VAL A 36 -6.31 -5.97 -10.60
C VAL A 36 -5.90 -4.49 -10.67
N PHE A 37 -6.78 -3.63 -11.15
CA PHE A 37 -6.52 -2.18 -11.21
C PHE A 37 -6.30 -1.60 -9.80
N ILE A 38 -7.17 -1.94 -8.85
CA ILE A 38 -7.09 -1.50 -7.45
C ILE A 38 -5.80 -2.02 -6.80
N LEU A 39 -5.41 -3.27 -7.06
CA LEU A 39 -4.17 -3.85 -6.57
C LEU A 39 -2.95 -3.07 -7.07
N VAL A 40 -2.89 -2.74 -8.37
CA VAL A 40 -1.78 -1.97 -8.95
C VAL A 40 -1.73 -0.56 -8.35
N VAL A 41 -2.87 0.11 -8.20
CA VAL A 41 -2.94 1.44 -7.57
C VAL A 41 -2.44 1.39 -6.13
N PHE A 42 -2.90 0.43 -5.33
CA PHE A 42 -2.44 0.29 -3.95
C PHE A 42 -0.96 -0.07 -3.82
N LEU A 43 -0.41 -0.85 -4.76
CA LEU A 43 1.02 -1.12 -4.84
C LEU A 43 1.82 0.15 -5.11
N VAL A 44 1.41 0.96 -6.09
CA VAL A 44 2.08 2.23 -6.41
C VAL A 44 2.05 3.17 -5.20
N PHE A 45 0.89 3.35 -4.57
CA PHE A 45 0.77 4.18 -3.37
C PHE A 45 1.58 3.62 -2.20
N GLY A 46 1.53 2.31 -1.95
CA GLY A 46 2.28 1.63 -0.91
C GLY A 46 3.80 1.79 -1.09
N SER A 47 4.30 1.62 -2.31
CA SER A 47 5.71 1.83 -2.65
C SER A 47 6.14 3.28 -2.47
N ILE A 48 5.33 4.26 -2.88
CA ILE A 48 5.63 5.69 -2.66
C ILE A 48 5.69 6.01 -1.16
N TYR A 49 4.73 5.53 -0.38
CA TYR A 49 4.73 5.76 1.07
C TYR A 49 5.89 5.07 1.78
N LEU A 50 6.23 3.83 1.40
CA LEU A 50 7.44 3.14 1.88
C LEU A 50 8.70 3.92 1.54
N PHE A 51 8.82 4.40 0.30
CA PHE A 51 9.97 5.18 -0.13
C PHE A 51 10.12 6.47 0.67
N ILE A 52 9.02 7.20 0.89
CA ILE A 52 9.00 8.41 1.72
C ILE A 52 9.33 8.11 3.19
N LEU A 53 8.89 6.95 3.70
CA LEU A 53 9.19 6.51 5.07
C LEU A 53 10.70 6.22 5.20
N PHE A 54 11.24 5.36 4.34
CA PHE A 54 12.67 5.01 4.34
C PHE A 54 13.59 6.19 4.02
N ARG A 55 13.17 7.15 3.19
CA ARG A 55 13.97 8.38 2.94
C ARG A 55 14.08 9.27 4.17
N LYS A 56 13.09 9.26 5.07
CA LYS A 56 13.11 10.03 6.32
C LYS A 56 13.91 9.35 7.43
N ASP A 57 14.14 8.05 7.33
CA ASP A 57 14.96 7.27 8.25
C ASP A 57 16.44 7.21 7.84
N LYS A 58 16.87 7.97 6.82
CA LYS A 58 18.29 8.28 6.62
C LYS A 58 18.68 9.43 7.56
N PRO A 59 19.41 9.18 8.67
CA PRO A 59 20.07 10.27 9.38
C PRO A 59 21.07 10.90 8.42
N GLN A 60 20.91 12.19 8.14
CA GLN A 60 22.06 13.04 7.81
C GLN A 60 22.71 13.42 9.13
#